data_AF-A0A812VMN4-F1
#
_entry.id   AF-A0A812VMN4-F1
#
_cell.length_a   1.000
_cell.length_b   1.000
_cell.length_c   1.000
_cell.angle_alpha   90.00
_cell.angle_beta   90.00
_cell.angle_gamma   90.00
#
_symmetry.space_group_name_H-M   'P 1'
#
loop_
_entity.id
_entity.type
_entity.pdbx_description
1 polymer ?
#
loop_
_entity_poly.entity_id
_entity_poly.type
_entity_poly.pdbx_seq_one_letter_code
_entity_poly.pdbx_strand_id
1 'polypeptide(L)'
;MAAATRAFQLGDRVTVAQTQLCGTAKFIGTTEFAAGEWMGIELDDKAGKNNGCVKGKAYFECKPDHGLFVRPTAVTKIGPSRRRSDFVPSASMQPPRASIPASPPSPAKNPFLAAPQSPIAGRRTSSRQEEGERSREIQKASVQLDLAQAMEDHDVDALEAVLPVASNLGLPPEEIAAAKRILSWELKQTMREEVDAVQATISQLSQSLACLEALAAKQPNTDPSAILSRLGQEL
;
A
#
# COMPACT_ATOMS: atom_id res chain seq x y z
N MET A 1 -14.52 2.49 -11.14
CA MET A 1 -13.97 3.00 -9.86
C MET A 1 -14.34 2.04 -8.74
N ALA A 2 -13.52 1.03 -8.49
CA ALA A 2 -13.75 0.12 -7.37
C ALA A 2 -13.43 0.86 -6.06
N ALA A 3 -14.39 0.88 -5.13
CA ALA A 3 -14.19 1.47 -3.82
C ALA A 3 -13.08 0.71 -3.07
N ALA A 4 -11.96 1.40 -2.77
CA ALA A 4 -10.81 0.84 -2.06
C ALA A 4 -11.18 0.30 -0.65
N THR A 5 -12.36 0.67 -0.14
CA THR A 5 -12.93 0.13 1.11
C THR A 5 -13.37 -1.32 1.03
N ARG A 6 -13.65 -1.89 -0.17
CA ARG A 6 -14.05 -3.31 -0.32
C ARG A 6 -12.97 -4.29 0.16
N ALA A 7 -11.72 -3.83 0.28
CA ALA A 7 -10.59 -4.63 0.77
C ALA A 7 -10.53 -4.74 2.30
N PHE A 8 -11.33 -3.96 3.04
CA PHE A 8 -11.23 -3.84 4.50
C PHE A 8 -12.55 -4.12 5.21
N GLN A 9 -12.46 -4.72 6.39
CA GLN A 9 -13.58 -5.00 7.28
C GLN A 9 -13.33 -4.38 8.65
N LEU A 10 -14.41 -4.05 9.36
CA LEU A 10 -14.30 -3.59 10.75
C LEU A 10 -13.67 -4.71 11.60
N GLY A 11 -12.74 -4.33 12.48
CA GLY A 11 -11.94 -5.27 13.27
C GLY A 11 -10.65 -5.74 12.60
N ASP A 12 -10.45 -5.44 11.31
CA ASP A 12 -9.18 -5.77 10.63
C ASP A 12 -8.00 -5.06 11.30
N ARG A 13 -6.88 -5.80 11.39
CA ARG A 13 -5.59 -5.24 11.76
C ARG A 13 -4.98 -4.56 10.55
N VAL A 14 -4.55 -3.32 10.75
CA VAL A 14 -4.09 -2.46 9.67
C VAL A 14 -2.86 -1.68 10.09
N THR A 15 -1.99 -1.37 9.12
CA THR A 15 -0.88 -0.42 9.29
C THR A 15 -1.12 0.79 8.39
N VAL A 16 -0.73 1.97 8.87
CA VAL A 16 -0.82 3.23 8.13
C VAL A 16 0.51 3.49 7.43
N ALA A 17 0.52 3.49 6.10
CA ALA A 17 1.75 3.53 5.30
C ALA A 17 2.67 4.72 5.65
N GLN A 18 2.10 5.91 5.88
CA GLN A 18 2.88 7.12 6.14
C GLN A 18 3.55 7.15 7.53
N THR A 19 2.93 6.51 8.53
CA THR A 19 3.40 6.59 9.93
C THR A 19 3.90 5.26 10.47
N GLN A 20 3.69 4.17 9.73
CA GLN A 20 3.96 2.79 10.13
C GLN A 20 3.26 2.40 11.46
N LEU A 21 2.25 3.18 11.86
CA LEU A 21 1.48 2.91 13.07
C LEU A 21 0.48 1.81 12.80
N CYS A 22 0.42 0.86 13.73
CA CYS A 22 -0.51 -0.25 13.69
C CYS A 22 -1.77 0.07 14.50
N GLY A 23 -2.89 -0.48 14.03
CA GLY A 23 -4.15 -0.34 14.73
C GLY A 23 -5.22 -1.29 14.20
N THR A 24 -6.44 -1.03 14.64
CA THR A 24 -7.63 -1.80 14.28
C THR A 24 -8.66 -0.89 13.62
N ALA A 25 -9.19 -1.32 12.47
CA ALA A 25 -10.25 -0.58 11.78
C ALA A 25 -11.55 -0.59 12.60
N LYS A 26 -12.06 0.60 12.95
CA LYS A 26 -13.30 0.80 13.72
C LYS A 26 -14.40 1.50 12.96
N PHE A 27 -14.05 2.19 11.88
CA PHE A 27 -15.01 2.87 11.01
C PHE A 27 -14.54 2.79 9.56
N ILE A 28 -15.47 2.55 8.64
CA ILE A 28 -15.23 2.57 7.19
C ILE A 28 -16.45 3.22 6.55
N GLY A 29 -16.26 4.36 5.87
CA GLY A 29 -17.36 5.04 5.18
C GLY A 29 -17.12 6.52 4.93
N THR A 30 -18.16 7.23 4.50
CA THR A 30 -18.12 8.68 4.29
C THR A 30 -18.19 9.44 5.62
N THR A 31 -17.67 10.67 5.65
CA THR A 31 -17.64 11.50 6.86
C THR A 31 -18.17 12.89 6.59
N GLU A 32 -18.60 13.59 7.64
CA GLU A 32 -19.07 14.97 7.53
C GLU A 32 -17.93 15.99 7.48
N PHE A 33 -16.75 15.64 7.99
CA PHE A 33 -15.64 16.57 8.05
C PHE A 33 -14.92 16.72 6.71
N ALA A 34 -14.99 15.72 5.83
CA ALA A 34 -14.40 15.75 4.50
C ALA A 34 -15.05 14.73 3.54
N ALA A 35 -15.17 15.10 2.27
CA ALA A 35 -15.74 14.26 1.22
C ALA A 35 -14.92 12.97 0.95
N GLY A 36 -15.55 12.00 0.30
CA GLY A 36 -14.96 10.70 -0.05
C GLY A 36 -14.97 9.71 1.11
N GLU A 37 -14.44 8.51 0.87
CA GLU A 37 -14.36 7.44 1.87
C GLU A 37 -13.18 7.63 2.82
N TRP A 38 -13.41 7.28 4.09
CA TRP A 38 -12.46 7.37 5.18
C TRP A 38 -12.49 6.09 6.00
N MET A 39 -11.34 5.78 6.58
CA MET A 39 -11.19 4.74 7.57
C MET A 39 -10.81 5.36 8.91
N GLY A 40 -11.59 5.05 9.94
CA GLY A 40 -11.27 5.34 11.32
C GLY A 40 -10.55 4.15 11.94
N ILE A 41 -9.34 4.38 12.43
CA ILE A 41 -8.46 3.37 13.01
C ILE A 41 -8.25 3.70 14.49
N GLU A 42 -8.46 2.72 15.35
CA GLU A 42 -7.97 2.76 16.73
C GLU A 42 -6.51 2.27 16.72
N LEU A 43 -5.58 3.18 16.96
CA LEU A 43 -4.15 2.89 17.04
C LEU A 43 -3.81 2.18 18.35
N ASP A 44 -2.80 1.31 18.33
CA ASP A 44 -2.31 0.65 19.54
C ASP A 44 -1.60 1.64 20.48
N ASP A 45 -0.85 2.57 19.89
CA ASP A 45 -0.08 3.59 20.58
C ASP A 45 -0.82 4.92 20.65
N LYS A 46 -0.44 5.76 21.62
CA LYS A 46 -0.97 7.10 21.85
C LYS A 46 -0.42 8.11 20.82
N ALA A 47 -0.65 7.83 19.55
CA ALA A 47 -0.19 8.61 18.38
C ALA A 47 -1.34 9.02 17.45
N GLY A 48 -2.58 8.89 17.94
CA GLY A 48 -3.80 9.33 17.27
C GLY A 48 -4.05 10.82 17.40
N LYS A 49 -5.05 11.30 16.67
CA LYS A 49 -5.46 12.72 16.62
C LYS A 49 -6.79 12.98 17.31
N ASN A 50 -7.54 11.93 17.62
CA ASN A 50 -8.88 12.03 18.19
C ASN A 50 -9.18 10.83 19.08
N ASN A 51 -10.35 10.82 19.69
CA ASN A 51 -10.91 9.73 20.49
C ASN A 51 -12.07 9.03 19.76
N GLY A 52 -12.12 9.12 18.44
CA GLY A 52 -13.22 8.61 17.61
C GLY A 52 -14.37 9.60 17.38
N CYS A 53 -14.27 10.81 17.96
CA CYS A 53 -15.12 11.96 17.64
C CYS A 53 -14.37 13.00 16.81
N VAL A 54 -15.02 13.55 15.78
CA VAL A 54 -14.48 14.65 14.96
C VAL A 54 -15.56 15.71 14.82
N LYS A 55 -15.24 16.97 15.19
CA LYS A 55 -16.16 18.12 15.14
C LYS A 55 -17.51 17.87 15.85
N GLY A 56 -17.50 17.16 16.97
CA GLY A 56 -18.70 16.88 17.77
C GLY A 56 -19.54 15.68 17.30
N LYS A 57 -19.19 15.06 16.17
CA LYS A 57 -19.82 13.80 15.71
C LYS A 57 -18.98 12.60 16.11
N ALA A 58 -19.59 11.64 16.80
CA ALA A 58 -18.97 10.37 17.14
C ALA A 58 -19.09 9.38 15.97
N TYR A 59 -17.97 8.78 15.58
CA TYR A 59 -17.91 7.75 14.53
C TYR A 59 -17.59 6.38 15.12
N PHE A 60 -16.69 6.33 16.10
CA PHE A 60 -16.34 5.14 16.88
C PHE A 60 -15.86 5.56 18.27
N GLU A 61 -15.66 4.60 19.16
CA GLU A 61 -15.12 4.83 20.51
C GLU A 61 -13.70 4.27 20.60
N CYS A 62 -12.79 5.07 21.15
CA CYS A 62 -11.42 4.65 21.48
C CYS A 62 -10.84 5.53 22.59
N LYS A 63 -9.65 5.16 23.08
CA LYS A 63 -8.91 5.95 24.07
C LYS A 63 -8.55 7.35 23.52
N PRO A 64 -8.38 8.37 24.39
CA PRO A 64 -7.92 9.69 23.97
C PRO A 64 -6.57 9.61 23.26
N ASP A 65 -6.44 10.27 22.11
CA ASP A 65 -5.25 10.26 21.25
C ASP A 65 -4.90 8.88 20.68
N HIS A 66 -5.89 8.00 20.48
CA HIS A 66 -5.72 6.73 19.75
C HIS A 66 -6.46 6.68 18.42
N GLY A 67 -7.46 7.54 18.21
CA GLY A 67 -8.24 7.57 16.98
C GLY A 67 -7.51 8.31 15.86
N LEU A 68 -7.50 7.71 14.67
CA LEU A 68 -6.93 8.31 13.46
C LEU A 68 -7.85 8.09 12.27
N PHE A 69 -8.08 9.14 11.48
CA PHE A 69 -8.80 9.04 10.20
C PHE A 69 -7.81 9.15 9.04
N VAL A 70 -7.87 8.17 8.14
CA VAL A 70 -7.01 8.09 6.94
C VAL A 70 -7.82 7.65 5.73
N ARG A 71 -7.27 7.90 4.53
CA ARG A 71 -7.83 7.34 3.30
C ARG A 71 -7.53 5.85 3.22
N PRO A 72 -8.44 5.03 2.66
CA PRO A 72 -8.19 3.60 2.46
C PRO A 72 -6.90 3.30 1.68
N THR A 73 -6.51 4.19 0.76
CA THR A 73 -5.27 4.08 -0.03
C THR A 73 -3.99 4.17 0.81
N ALA A 74 -4.05 4.78 1.99
CA ALA A 74 -2.92 4.92 2.90
C ALA A 74 -2.85 3.79 3.95
N VAL A 75 -3.69 2.76 3.80
CA VAL A 75 -3.83 1.68 4.77
C VAL A 75 -3.47 0.36 4.11
N THR A 76 -2.73 -0.47 4.84
CA THR A 76 -2.42 -1.83 4.40
C THR A 76 -2.95 -2.82 5.44
N LYS A 77 -3.65 -3.86 4.97
CA LYS A 77 -4.15 -4.92 5.85
C LYS A 77 -2.98 -5.74 6.37
N ILE A 78 -2.82 -5.79 7.68
CA ILE A 78 -1.93 -6.73 8.33
C ILE A 78 -2.72 -8.03 8.35
N GLY A 79 -2.31 -9.00 7.52
CA GLY A 79 -2.91 -10.32 7.50
C GLY A 79 -3.00 -10.90 8.91
N PRO A 80 -3.91 -11.85 9.19
CA PRO A 80 -3.86 -12.54 10.46
C PRO A 80 -2.44 -13.06 10.59
N SER A 81 -1.69 -12.52 11.54
CA SER A 81 -0.64 -13.32 12.15
C SER A 81 -1.33 -14.65 12.37
N ARG A 82 -0.87 -15.71 11.69
CA ARG A 82 -1.12 -17.08 12.11
C ARG A 82 -0.54 -17.13 13.51
N ARG A 83 -1.29 -16.60 14.47
CA ARG A 83 -1.13 -16.85 15.87
C ARG A 83 -1.25 -18.36 15.88
N ARG A 84 -0.12 -19.03 16.06
CA ARG A 84 -0.10 -20.30 16.76
C ARG A 84 -0.78 -20.03 18.10
N SER A 85 -2.10 -20.11 18.12
CA SER A 85 -2.92 -19.99 19.32
C SER A 85 -4.01 -21.04 19.25
N ASP A 86 -3.60 -22.29 19.02
CA ASP A 86 -4.25 -23.48 19.56
C ASP A 86 -3.36 -24.20 20.59
N PHE A 87 -2.21 -23.63 20.97
CA PHE A 87 -1.47 -24.12 22.14
C PHE A 87 -1.79 -23.26 23.35
N VAL A 88 -2.88 -23.61 24.00
CA VAL A 88 -3.11 -23.26 25.40
C VAL A 88 -2.03 -24.02 26.20
N PRO A 89 -1.05 -23.38 26.87
CA PRO A 89 -0.36 -24.07 27.94
C PRO A 89 -1.38 -24.15 29.09
N SER A 90 -2.13 -25.25 29.12
CA SER A 90 -3.00 -25.60 30.23
C SER A 90 -2.16 -25.73 31.49
N ALA A 91 -2.12 -24.68 32.28
CA ALA A 91 -1.61 -24.70 33.64
C ALA A 91 -2.61 -25.44 34.53
N SER A 92 -2.64 -26.77 34.48
CA SER A 92 -3.19 -27.62 35.55
C SER A 92 -2.94 -29.10 35.26
N MET A 93 -1.87 -29.66 35.81
CA MET A 93 -1.72 -31.09 36.14
C MET A 93 -0.58 -31.20 37.16
N GLN A 94 -0.89 -30.96 38.44
CA GLN A 94 -0.14 -31.57 39.53
C GLN A 94 -0.72 -32.97 39.78
N PRO A 95 0.09 -34.05 39.73
CA PRO A 95 -0.27 -35.30 40.39
C PRO A 95 0.21 -35.32 41.86
N PRO A 96 -0.43 -36.13 42.72
CA PRO A 96 -0.45 -35.92 44.17
C PRO A 96 0.77 -36.47 44.92
N ARG A 97 0.92 -35.91 46.12
CA ARG A 97 1.93 -36.06 47.18
C ARG A 97 2.05 -37.47 47.78
N ALA A 98 3.28 -37.91 48.05
CA ALA A 98 3.67 -38.77 49.18
C ALA A 98 5.16 -38.51 49.54
N SER A 99 5.49 -37.84 50.65
CA SER A 99 5.99 -38.42 51.93
C SER A 99 7.41 -39.01 51.76
N ILE A 100 8.54 -38.67 52.42
CA ILE A 100 8.94 -38.34 53.83
C ILE A 100 10.38 -37.67 53.83
N PRO A 101 11.20 -37.48 54.91
CA PRO A 101 11.63 -36.15 55.41
C PRO A 101 13.17 -35.85 55.54
N ALA A 102 13.49 -34.57 55.80
CA ALA A 102 14.51 -33.96 56.68
C ALA A 102 16.01 -34.41 56.78
N SER A 103 16.89 -33.43 56.48
CA SER A 103 18.20 -33.04 57.11
C SER A 103 19.49 -33.85 56.80
N PRO A 104 20.74 -33.32 56.99
CA PRO A 104 21.23 -31.97 57.40
C PRO A 104 22.37 -31.38 56.48
N PRO A 105 22.99 -30.20 56.79
CA PRO A 105 24.03 -29.56 55.96
C PRO A 105 25.50 -29.66 56.46
N SER A 106 26.45 -29.63 55.49
CA SER A 106 27.90 -29.22 55.52
C SER A 106 28.90 -30.12 56.33
N PRO A 107 30.27 -30.01 56.25
CA PRO A 107 31.16 -29.04 55.53
C PRO A 107 32.50 -29.60 54.89
N ALA A 108 33.24 -28.72 54.18
CA ALA A 108 34.71 -28.50 54.22
C ALA A 108 35.79 -29.31 53.38
N LYS A 109 36.70 -28.52 52.75
CA LYS A 109 38.19 -28.67 52.55
C LYS A 109 38.73 -29.51 51.36
N ASN A 110 39.25 -28.91 50.26
CA ASN A 110 40.63 -28.40 49.98
C ASN A 110 41.57 -29.47 49.28
N PRO A 111 42.79 -29.18 48.76
CA PRO A 111 43.17 -28.50 47.50
C PRO A 111 44.32 -29.20 46.69
N PHE A 112 44.53 -28.97 45.37
CA PHE A 112 45.86 -29.06 44.68
C PHE A 112 45.76 -28.64 43.18
N LEU A 113 46.35 -27.52 42.73
CA LEU A 113 47.59 -27.37 41.90
C LEU A 113 47.57 -28.16 40.55
N ALA A 114 47.88 -27.66 39.35
CA ALA A 114 48.53 -26.45 38.83
C ALA A 114 48.25 -26.26 37.30
N ALA A 115 48.54 -25.06 36.76
CA ALA A 115 48.33 -24.56 35.39
C ALA A 115 49.37 -25.06 34.33
N PRO A 116 49.34 -24.67 33.02
CA PRO A 116 49.67 -23.31 32.57
C PRO A 116 48.85 -22.74 31.37
N GLN A 117 49.02 -21.43 31.16
CA GLN A 117 48.38 -20.56 30.17
C GLN A 117 49.10 -20.56 28.81
N SER A 118 48.41 -20.16 27.72
CA SER A 118 48.77 -19.11 26.70
C SER A 118 47.89 -19.23 25.41
N PRO A 119 47.91 -18.33 24.41
CA PRO A 119 47.06 -17.13 24.34
C PRO A 119 46.39 -16.91 22.94
N ILE A 120 45.62 -15.81 22.76
CA ILE A 120 45.25 -15.16 21.47
C ILE A 120 44.40 -16.02 20.49
N ALA A 121 43.12 -15.74 20.22
CA ALA A 121 42.65 -14.69 19.31
C ALA A 121 41.11 -14.68 19.28
N GLY A 122 40.51 -13.51 19.11
CA GLY A 122 39.06 -13.36 19.05
C GLY A 122 38.42 -13.99 17.82
N ARG A 123 37.23 -14.59 18.00
CA ARG A 123 36.15 -14.59 16.99
C ARG A 123 34.82 -14.98 17.62
N ARG A 124 34.26 -14.11 18.47
CA ARG A 124 32.84 -14.17 18.85
C ARG A 124 32.07 -13.12 18.06
N THR A 125 31.90 -13.30 16.75
CA THR A 125 30.85 -12.65 15.93
C THR A 125 30.90 -13.22 14.51
N SER A 126 30.16 -14.29 14.22
CA SER A 126 29.83 -14.64 12.83
C SER A 126 28.35 -15.01 12.66
N SER A 127 27.70 -15.54 13.70
CA SER A 127 26.27 -15.89 13.63
C SER A 127 25.32 -14.68 13.55
N ARG A 128 25.71 -13.50 14.05
CA ARG A 128 24.83 -12.31 14.08
C ARG A 128 24.87 -11.46 12.79
N GLN A 129 25.93 -11.59 11.99
CA GLN A 129 26.02 -10.88 10.70
C GLN A 129 25.27 -11.62 9.59
N GLU A 130 25.34 -12.95 9.55
CA GLU A 130 24.63 -13.77 8.55
C GLU A 130 23.10 -13.65 8.66
N GLU A 131 22.54 -13.53 9.86
CA GLU A 131 21.10 -13.32 10.05
C GLU A 131 20.62 -11.96 9.52
N GLY A 132 21.43 -10.91 9.69
CA GLY A 132 21.11 -9.56 9.19
C GLY A 132 21.20 -9.47 7.66
N GLU A 133 22.19 -10.14 7.08
CA GLU A 133 22.41 -10.19 5.64
C GLU A 133 21.32 -11.02 4.94
N ARG A 134 20.96 -12.17 5.50
CA ARG A 134 19.83 -12.98 5.03
C ARG A 134 18.48 -12.26 5.15
N SER A 135 18.29 -11.46 6.21
CA SER A 135 17.09 -10.65 6.37
C SER A 135 16.97 -9.56 5.30
N ARG A 136 18.09 -8.93 4.95
CA ARG A 136 18.14 -7.93 3.86
C ARG A 136 17.93 -8.58 2.49
N GLU A 137 18.48 -9.76 2.26
CA GLU A 137 18.28 -10.51 1.02
C GLU A 137 16.81 -10.91 0.82
N ILE A 138 16.15 -11.38 1.89
CA ILE A 138 14.71 -11.70 1.86
C ILE A 138 13.88 -10.45 1.57
N GLN A 139 14.23 -9.31 2.18
CA GLN A 139 13.57 -8.02 1.90
C GLN A 139 13.78 -7.58 0.45
N LYS A 140 15.01 -7.70 -0.07
CA LYS A 140 15.35 -7.37 -1.45
C LYS A 140 14.57 -8.23 -2.45
N ALA A 141 14.51 -9.54 -2.23
CA ALA A 141 13.76 -10.46 -3.07
C ALA A 141 12.24 -10.17 -3.05
N SER A 142 11.69 -9.81 -1.89
CA SER A 142 10.28 -9.41 -1.78
C SER A 142 9.99 -8.14 -2.59
N VAL A 143 10.82 -7.11 -2.41
CA VAL A 143 10.63 -5.82 -3.11
C VAL A 143 10.87 -5.96 -4.61
N GLN A 144 11.79 -6.84 -5.02
CA GLN A 144 12.01 -7.15 -6.43
C GLN A 144 10.80 -7.83 -7.06
N LEU A 145 10.18 -8.79 -6.35
CA LEU A 145 8.96 -9.44 -6.81
C LEU A 145 7.79 -8.46 -6.92
N ASP A 146 7.60 -7.62 -5.90
CA ASP A 146 6.56 -6.59 -5.90
C ASP A 146 6.77 -5.57 -7.03
N LEU A 147 8.02 -5.18 -7.30
CA LEU A 147 8.37 -4.30 -8.41
C LEU A 147 8.08 -4.95 -9.77
N ALA A 148 8.47 -6.22 -9.94
CA ALA A 148 8.22 -6.97 -11.18
C ALA A 148 6.72 -7.14 -11.44
N GLN A 149 5.94 -7.45 -10.40
CA GLN A 149 4.50 -7.59 -10.51
C GLN A 149 3.83 -6.24 -10.85
N ALA A 150 4.23 -5.16 -10.20
CA ALA A 150 3.74 -3.81 -10.53
C ALA A 150 4.09 -3.38 -11.96
N MET A 151 5.23 -3.83 -12.50
CA MET A 151 5.60 -3.60 -13.90
C MET A 151 4.75 -4.42 -14.89
N GLU A 152 4.36 -5.65 -14.54
CA GLU A 152 3.50 -6.52 -15.36
C GLU A 152 2.04 -6.04 -15.39
N ASP A 153 1.53 -5.62 -14.23
CA ASP A 153 0.17 -5.10 -14.08
C ASP A 153 0.03 -3.64 -14.55
N HIS A 154 1.14 -3.01 -14.97
CA HIS A 154 1.21 -1.58 -15.33
C HIS A 154 0.62 -0.65 -14.25
N ASP A 155 0.76 -1.02 -12.98
CA ASP A 155 0.19 -0.28 -11.86
C ASP A 155 1.11 0.90 -11.47
N VAL A 156 0.75 2.09 -11.96
CA VAL A 156 1.45 3.36 -11.68
C VAL A 156 1.56 3.66 -10.18
N ASP A 157 0.51 3.42 -9.40
CA ASP A 157 0.48 3.73 -7.96
C ASP A 157 1.39 2.77 -7.19
N ALA A 158 1.37 1.48 -7.54
CA ALA A 158 2.25 0.47 -6.94
C ALA A 158 3.72 0.71 -7.32
N LEU A 159 4.01 1.07 -8.58
CA LEU A 159 5.36 1.43 -9.02
C LEU A 159 5.91 2.65 -8.28
N GLU A 160 5.11 3.70 -8.07
CA GLU A 160 5.51 4.89 -7.31
C GLU A 160 5.82 4.57 -5.84
N ALA A 161 5.07 3.65 -5.23
CA ALA A 161 5.29 3.22 -3.85
C ALA A 161 6.55 2.34 -3.70
N VAL A 162 6.86 1.48 -4.68
CA VAL A 162 7.95 0.50 -4.59
C VAL A 162 9.30 1.09 -5.01
N LEU A 163 9.34 2.05 -5.94
CA LEU A 163 10.57 2.67 -6.45
C LEU A 163 11.50 3.30 -5.38
N PRO A 164 11.00 4.03 -4.36
CA PRO A 164 11.83 4.57 -3.29
C PRO A 164 12.46 3.46 -2.45
N VAL A 165 11.70 2.40 -2.16
CA VAL A 165 12.16 1.25 -1.37
C VAL A 165 13.20 0.45 -2.15
N ALA A 166 12.96 0.22 -3.44
CA ALA A 166 13.88 -0.45 -4.35
C ALA A 166 15.24 0.28 -4.46
N SER A 167 15.20 1.60 -4.56
CA SER A 167 16.42 2.44 -4.60
C SER A 167 17.22 2.36 -3.30
N ASN A 168 16.54 2.33 -2.15
CA ASN A 168 17.19 2.23 -0.83
C ASN A 168 17.77 0.85 -0.54
N LEU A 169 17.19 -0.22 -1.11
CA LEU A 169 17.67 -1.60 -0.95
C LEU A 169 18.76 -1.99 -1.96
N GLY A 170 19.15 -1.09 -2.87
CA GLY A 170 20.19 -1.34 -3.87
C GLY A 170 19.77 -2.39 -4.90
N LEU A 171 18.50 -2.37 -5.32
CA LEU A 171 18.06 -3.13 -6.48
C LEU A 171 18.76 -2.64 -7.76
N PRO A 172 18.92 -3.52 -8.77
CA PRO A 172 19.64 -3.18 -9.98
C PRO A 172 19.04 -1.94 -10.67
N PRO A 173 19.89 -1.02 -11.15
CA PRO A 173 19.44 0.23 -11.75
C PRO A 173 18.63 0.00 -13.04
N GLU A 174 18.82 -1.13 -13.74
CA GLU A 174 17.99 -1.46 -14.91
C GLU A 174 16.52 -1.68 -14.57
N GLU A 175 16.21 -2.33 -13.45
CA GLU A 175 14.83 -2.58 -13.02
C GLU A 175 14.15 -1.28 -12.59
N ILE A 176 14.89 -0.45 -11.85
CA ILE A 176 14.44 0.89 -11.44
C ILE A 176 14.20 1.77 -12.68
N ALA A 177 15.07 1.70 -13.68
CA ALA A 177 14.91 2.46 -14.93
C ALA A 177 13.75 1.92 -15.79
N ALA A 178 13.48 0.62 -15.78
CA ALA A 178 12.35 0.02 -16.48
C ALA A 178 11.01 0.44 -15.85
N ALA A 179 10.90 0.34 -14.53
CA ALA A 179 9.74 0.83 -13.78
C ALA A 179 9.47 2.33 -14.02
N LYS A 180 10.52 3.18 -13.95
CA LYS A 180 10.39 4.61 -14.28
C LYS A 180 9.95 4.87 -15.72
N ARG A 181 10.35 4.03 -16.67
CA ARG A 181 9.90 4.15 -18.06
C ARG A 181 8.41 3.86 -18.20
N ILE A 182 7.88 2.87 -17.49
CA ILE A 182 6.45 2.53 -17.47
C ILE A 182 5.64 3.72 -16.91
N LEU A 183 6.06 4.28 -15.78
CA LEU A 183 5.45 5.51 -15.23
C LEU A 183 5.46 6.68 -16.23
N SER A 184 6.59 6.87 -16.92
CA SER A 184 6.71 7.94 -17.91
C SER A 184 5.89 7.67 -19.19
N TRP A 185 5.56 6.41 -19.45
CA TRP A 185 4.82 5.99 -20.64
C TRP A 185 3.35 6.31 -20.46
N GLU A 186 2.74 5.98 -19.33
CA GLU A 186 1.31 6.25 -19.10
C GLU A 186 0.97 7.74 -19.15
N LEU A 187 1.78 8.58 -18.50
CA LEU A 187 1.60 10.03 -18.55
C LEU A 187 1.69 10.59 -19.97
N LYS A 188 2.54 10.00 -20.82
CA LYS A 188 2.66 10.36 -22.23
C LYS A 188 1.57 9.76 -23.10
N GLN A 189 1.00 8.61 -22.74
CA GLN A 189 -0.06 7.97 -23.51
C GLN A 189 -1.37 8.75 -23.38
N THR A 190 -1.77 9.13 -22.17
CA THR A 190 -3.02 9.89 -21.97
C THR A 190 -3.00 11.22 -22.74
N MET A 191 -1.87 11.94 -22.70
CA MET A 191 -1.75 13.18 -23.48
C MET A 191 -1.72 12.94 -25.00
N ARG A 192 -1.15 11.82 -25.44
CA ARG A 192 -1.10 11.48 -26.87
C ARG A 192 -2.47 11.09 -27.40
N GLU A 193 -3.26 10.31 -26.65
CA GLU A 193 -4.63 9.97 -27.03
C GLU A 193 -5.53 11.19 -27.16
N GLU A 194 -5.44 12.13 -26.23
CA GLU A 194 -6.21 13.39 -26.30
C GLU A 194 -5.81 14.22 -27.53
N VAL A 195 -4.51 14.32 -27.82
CA VAL A 195 -4.02 15.02 -29.02
C VAL A 195 -4.48 14.31 -30.30
N ASP A 196 -4.40 12.98 -30.35
CA ASP A 196 -4.83 12.19 -31.50
C ASP A 196 -6.36 12.29 -31.72
N ALA A 197 -7.16 12.35 -30.64
CA ALA A 197 -8.61 12.56 -30.70
C ALA A 197 -8.98 13.96 -31.23
N VAL A 198 -8.27 15.00 -30.80
CA VAL A 198 -8.43 16.36 -31.33
C VAL A 198 -8.04 16.41 -32.80
N GLN A 199 -6.93 15.77 -33.18
CA GLN A 199 -6.46 15.73 -34.56
C GLN A 199 -7.43 14.97 -35.48
N ALA A 200 -8.05 13.88 -35.00
CA ALA A 200 -9.10 13.16 -35.71
C ALA A 200 -10.33 14.04 -35.96
N THR A 201 -10.76 14.81 -34.95
CA THR A 201 -11.91 15.73 -35.06
C THR A 201 -11.63 16.85 -36.07
N ILE A 202 -10.44 17.45 -36.02
CA ILE A 202 -10.01 18.47 -36.99
C ILE A 202 -10.02 17.90 -38.42
N SER A 203 -9.51 16.68 -38.60
CA SER A 203 -9.51 16.01 -39.90
C SER A 203 -10.94 15.78 -40.42
N GLN A 204 -11.85 15.36 -39.54
CA GLN A 204 -13.25 15.13 -39.90
C GLN A 204 -14.00 16.42 -40.28
N LEU A 205 -13.72 17.52 -39.57
CA LEU A 205 -14.26 18.83 -39.91
C LEU A 205 -13.71 19.34 -41.24
N SER A 206 -12.41 19.19 -41.49
CA SER A 206 -11.78 19.56 -42.76
C SER A 206 -12.37 18.79 -43.94
N GLN A 207 -12.59 17.48 -43.80
CA GLN A 207 -13.24 16.66 -44.82
C GLN A 207 -14.70 17.08 -45.06
N SER A 208 -15.43 17.43 -44.00
CA SER A 208 -16.81 17.91 -44.10
C SER A 208 -16.90 19.25 -44.83
N LEU A 209 -15.98 20.18 -44.54
CA LEU A 209 -15.88 21.45 -45.26
C LEU A 209 -15.55 21.24 -46.74
N ALA A 210 -14.57 20.39 -47.05
CA ALA A 210 -14.22 20.05 -48.43
C ALA A 210 -15.41 19.42 -49.19
N CYS A 211 -16.21 18.59 -48.50
CA CYS A 211 -17.43 18.02 -49.08
C CYS A 211 -18.48 19.10 -49.38
N LEU A 212 -18.74 20.03 -48.46
CA LEU A 212 -19.67 21.14 -48.66
C LEU A 212 -19.21 22.09 -49.78
N GLU A 213 -17.91 22.41 -49.84
CA GLU A 213 -17.34 23.21 -50.94
C GLU A 213 -17.48 22.51 -52.29
N ALA A 214 -17.24 21.19 -52.36
CA ALA A 214 -17.45 20.41 -53.58
C ALA A 214 -18.93 20.34 -54.01
N LEU A 215 -19.86 20.34 -53.05
CA LEU A 215 -21.31 20.42 -53.32
C LEU A 215 -21.73 21.82 -53.78
N ALA A 216 -21.19 22.88 -53.16
CA ALA A 216 -21.44 24.26 -53.55
C ALA A 216 -20.86 24.58 -54.95
N ALA A 217 -19.68 24.08 -55.26
CA ALA A 217 -19.07 24.21 -56.59
C ALA A 217 -19.87 23.49 -57.70
N LYS A 218 -20.67 22.47 -57.35
CA LYS A 218 -21.59 21.77 -58.27
C LYS A 218 -22.92 22.51 -58.48
N GLN A 219 -23.21 23.57 -57.72
CA GLN A 219 -24.40 24.40 -57.88
C GLN A 219 -24.00 25.90 -57.91
N PRO A 220 -23.30 26.37 -58.95
CA PRO A 220 -22.81 27.75 -59.00
C PRO A 220 -23.92 28.81 -59.21
N ASN A 221 -25.19 28.42 -59.30
CA ASN A 221 -26.25 29.33 -59.76
C ASN A 221 -27.65 29.00 -59.20
N THR A 222 -27.76 28.58 -57.94
CA THR A 222 -29.08 28.48 -57.30
C THR A 222 -29.50 29.84 -56.78
N ASP A 223 -30.52 30.40 -57.41
CA ASP A 223 -31.14 31.69 -57.06
C ASP A 223 -31.51 31.72 -55.55
N PRO A 224 -31.14 32.76 -54.78
CA PRO A 224 -31.43 32.84 -53.34
C PRO A 224 -32.92 32.68 -53.00
N SER A 225 -33.80 33.02 -53.95
CA SER A 225 -35.26 32.88 -53.90
C SER A 225 -35.74 31.41 -53.81
N ALA A 226 -35.04 30.49 -54.47
CA ALA A 226 -35.43 29.08 -54.52
C ALA A 226 -35.14 28.34 -53.20
N ILE A 227 -34.14 28.78 -52.44
CA ILE A 227 -33.75 28.20 -51.15
C ILE A 227 -34.77 28.57 -50.07
N LEU A 228 -35.22 29.83 -50.04
CA LEU A 228 -36.25 30.29 -49.12
C LEU A 228 -37.63 29.65 -49.37
N SER A 229 -37.93 29.38 -50.65
CA SER A 229 -39.19 28.71 -51.02
C SER A 229 -39.25 27.25 -50.54
N ARG A 230 -38.10 26.56 -50.48
CA ARG A 230 -38.04 25.18 -49.96
C ARG A 230 -38.08 25.11 -48.44
N LEU A 231 -37.41 26.02 -47.74
CA LEU A 231 -37.44 26.09 -46.27
C LEU A 231 -38.82 26.45 -45.70
N GLY A 232 -39.66 27.16 -46.47
CA GLY A 232 -41.05 27.47 -46.08
C GLY A 232 -42.06 26.35 -46.31
N GLN A 233 -41.68 25.23 -46.93
CA GLN A 233 -42.58 24.09 -47.20
C GLN A 233 -42.34 22.88 -46.29
N GLU A 234 -41.30 22.90 -45.45
CA GLU A 234 -40.99 21.84 -44.48
C GLU A 234 -41.17 22.27 -43.00
N LEU A 235 -41.86 23.40 -42.76
CA LEU A 235 -42.43 23.79 -41.45
C LEU A 235 -43.96 23.75 -41.54
#